data_AF-A0A0Q7VWG0-F1
#
_entry.id   AF-A0A0Q7VWG0-F1
#
_cell.length_a   1.000
_cell.length_b   1.000
_cell.length_c   1.000
_cell.angle_alpha   90.00
_cell.angle_beta   90.00
_cell.angle_gamma   90.00
#
_symmetry.space_group_name_H-M   'P 1'
#
loop_
_entity.id
_entity.type
_entity.pdbx_description
1 polymer ?
#
loop_
_entity_poly.entity_id
_entity_poly.type
_entity_poly.pdbx_seq_one_letter_code
_entity_poly.pdbx_strand_id
1 'polypeptide(L)' 'MRLYDARTYTDLGTLEVDGETFAIRGSDDGAHHYDWVSGPNPGYGFTVGGGSSPRSRDRHVAEIRDFLAAVDPATGYL' A
#
# COMPACT_ATOMS: atom_id res chain seq x y z
N MET A 1 -6.00 3.57 -30.93
CA MET A 1 -5.03 3.69 -29.83
C MET A 1 -5.56 4.70 -28.82
N ARG A 2 -6.23 4.22 -27.75
CA ARG A 2 -6.39 4.95 -26.49
C ARG A 2 -5.97 3.99 -25.38
N LEU A 3 -4.66 3.98 -25.15
CA LEU A 3 -4.05 3.43 -23.95
C LEU A 3 -4.41 4.39 -22.82
N TYR A 4 -5.00 3.89 -21.74
CA TYR A 4 -4.86 4.22 -20.32
C TYR A 4 -6.08 3.55 -19.69
N ASP A 5 -5.90 2.30 -19.28
CA ASP A 5 -6.85 1.62 -18.40
C ASP A 5 -6.94 2.49 -17.14
N ALA A 6 -7.96 3.34 -17.04
CA ALA A 6 -8.25 4.07 -15.82
C ALA A 6 -8.80 3.05 -14.82
N ARG A 7 -7.92 2.18 -14.32
CA ARG A 7 -8.25 1.30 -13.21
C ARG A 7 -8.76 2.22 -12.12
N THR A 8 -10.04 2.08 -11.80
CA THR A 8 -10.69 2.94 -10.83
C THR A 8 -10.24 2.44 -9.48
N TYR A 9 -9.19 3.05 -8.94
CA TYR A 9 -8.76 2.73 -7.60
C TYR A 9 -9.78 3.29 -6.61
N THR A 10 -10.25 2.45 -5.71
CA THR A 10 -11.03 2.88 -4.56
C THR A 10 -10.07 3.40 -3.50
N ASP A 11 -10.22 4.66 -3.10
CA ASP A 11 -9.52 5.20 -1.93
C ASP A 11 -10.08 4.55 -0.67
N LEU A 12 -9.21 3.89 0.11
CA LEU A 12 -9.56 3.22 1.36
C LEU A 12 -9.10 4.02 2.60
N GLY A 13 -8.54 5.21 2.38
CA GLY A 13 -8.07 6.12 3.41
C GLY A 13 -6.61 5.94 3.82
N THR A 14 -6.22 6.60 4.91
CA THR A 14 -4.86 6.56 5.46
C THR A 14 -4.78 5.73 6.74
N LEU A 15 -3.62 5.12 6.96
CA LEU A 15 -3.33 4.32 8.13
C LEU A 15 -1.93 4.62 8.66
N GLU A 16 -1.83 4.92 9.95
CA GLU A 16 -0.56 5.04 10.66
C GLU A 16 -0.19 3.71 11.30
N VAL A 17 1.03 3.24 11.05
CA VAL A 17 1.60 2.01 11.59
C VAL A 17 3.04 2.29 12.02
N ASP A 18 3.32 2.07 13.30
CA ASP A 18 4.66 2.23 13.88
C ASP A 18 5.32 3.60 13.60
N GLY A 19 4.49 4.65 13.53
CA GLY A 19 4.92 6.04 13.25
C GLY A 19 4.95 6.41 11.77
N GLU A 20 4.73 5.45 10.88
CA GLU A 20 4.71 5.65 9.43
C GLU A 20 3.28 5.71 8.88
N THR A 21 3.01 6.67 8.01
CA THR A 21 1.70 6.89 7.38
C THR A 21 1.66 6.30 5.97
N PHE A 22 0.63 5.49 5.71
CA PHE A 22 0.35 4.92 4.39
C PHE A 22 -1.01 5.37 3.88
N ALA A 23 -1.10 5.70 2.59
CA ALA A 23 -2.37 5.81 1.87
C ALA A 23 -2.70 4.46 1.23
N ILE A 24 -3.93 4.00 1.40
CA ILE A 24 -4.36 2.67 0.96
C ILE A 24 -5.36 2.82 -0.18
N ARG A 25 -5.09 2.13 -1.29
CA ARG A 25 -5.97 2.11 -2.47
C ARG A 25 -6.28 0.67 -2.87
N GLY A 26 -7.56 0.36 -3.05
CA GLY A 26 -8.01 -0.92 -3.59
C GLY A 26 -8.22 -0.85 -5.10
N SER A 27 -8.00 -1.95 -5.81
CA SER A 27 -8.35 -2.11 -7.23
C SER A 27 -9.51 -3.06 -7.44
N ASP A 28 -10.12 -3.01 -8.62
CA ASP A 28 -11.26 -3.86 -8.99
C ASP A 28 -10.92 -5.36 -9.02
N ASP A 29 -9.65 -5.72 -9.20
CA ASP A 29 -9.14 -7.10 -9.10
C ASP A 29 -8.85 -7.54 -7.65
N GLY A 30 -9.18 -6.68 -6.67
CA GLY A 30 -9.01 -6.91 -5.24
C GLY A 30 -7.59 -6.66 -4.72
N ALA A 31 -6.64 -6.24 -5.57
CA ALA A 31 -5.32 -5.85 -5.09
C ALA A 31 -5.40 -4.60 -4.23
N HIS A 32 -4.42 -4.45 -3.35
CA HIS A 32 -4.30 -3.29 -2.48
C HIS A 32 -2.92 -2.68 -2.65
N HIS A 33 -2.89 -1.38 -2.84
CA HIS A 33 -1.71 -0.55 -2.99
C HIS A 33 -1.53 0.26 -1.71
N TYR A 34 -0.31 0.28 -1.21
CA TYR A 34 0.08 0.98 0.01
C TYR A 34 1.16 1.99 -0.37
N ASP A 35 0.78 3.25 -0.49
CA ASP A 35 1.71 4.34 -0.79
C ASP A 35 2.29 4.86 0.52
N TRP A 36 3.61 4.81 0.68
CA TRP A 36 4.29 5.26 1.89
C TRP A 36 4.44 6.79 1.87
N VAL A 37 3.56 7.47 2.62
CA VAL A 37 3.42 8.94 2.57
C VAL A 37 4.50 9.64 3.41
N SER A 38 4.80 9.13 4.60
CA SER A 38 5.83 9.67 5.49
C SER A 38 7.24 9.16 5.19
N GLY A 39 7.35 8.18 4.30
CA GLY A 39 8.59 7.48 4.02
C GLY A 39 9.66 8.36 3.38
N PRO A 40 10.94 7.95 3.45
CA PRO A 40 12.06 8.73 2.94
C PRO A 40 12.07 8.87 1.41
N ASN A 41 11.31 8.03 0.70
CA ASN A 41 11.29 7.93 -0.75
C ASN A 41 9.90 8.30 -1.31
N PRO A 42 9.69 9.53 -1.81
CA PRO A 42 8.39 9.96 -2.32
C PRO A 42 7.87 9.07 -3.46
N GLY A 43 6.62 8.62 -3.31
CA GLY A 43 5.97 7.74 -4.29
C GLY A 43 6.38 6.26 -4.20
N TYR A 44 7.16 5.89 -3.18
CA TYR A 44 7.47 4.50 -2.88
C TYR A 44 6.35 3.84 -2.06
N GLY A 45 6.32 2.51 -2.07
CA GLY A 45 5.25 1.73 -1.50
C GLY A 45 5.28 0.30 -2.01
N PHE A 46 4.21 -0.44 -1.76
CA PHE A 46 4.11 -1.82 -2.21
C PHE A 46 2.68 -2.19 -2.59
N THR A 47 2.53 -3.29 -3.31
CA THR A 47 1.24 -3.82 -3.75
C THR A 47 1.11 -5.26 -3.29
N VAL A 48 -0.04 -5.59 -2.70
CA VAL A 48 -0.39 -6.96 -2.38
C VAL A 48 -1.56 -7.39 -3.25
N GLY A 49 -1.32 -8.43 -4.06
CA GLY A 49 -2.33 -9.03 -4.93
C GLY A 49 -3.62 -9.42 -4.19
N GLY A 50 -4.73 -9.41 -4.92
CA GLY A 50 -6.07 -9.54 -4.36
C GLY A 50 -6.60 -10.95 -4.16
N GLY A 51 -7.75 -11.00 -3.51
CA GLY A 51 -8.68 -12.14 -3.41
C GLY A 51 -10.11 -11.63 -3.31
N SER A 52 -11.12 -12.50 -3.38
CA SER A 52 -12.53 -12.10 -3.53
C SER A 52 -13.18 -11.40 -2.32
N SER A 53 -12.43 -11.17 -1.23
CA SER A 53 -12.97 -10.64 0.03
C SER A 53 -12.27 -9.35 0.46
N PRO A 54 -13.00 -8.36 1.00
CA PRO A 54 -12.41 -7.16 1.58
C PRO A 54 -11.40 -7.50 2.66
N ARG A 55 -10.26 -6.81 2.68
CA ARG A 55 -9.26 -6.96 3.76
C ARG A 55 -9.73 -6.24 5.02
N SER A 56 -9.47 -6.84 6.17
CA SER A 56 -9.68 -6.19 7.46
C SER A 56 -8.59 -5.15 7.73
N ARG A 57 -8.88 -4.18 8.59
CA ARG A 57 -7.89 -3.20 9.08
C ARG A 57 -6.65 -3.87 9.65
N ASP A 58 -6.81 -4.92 10.46
CA ASP A 58 -5.69 -5.63 11.07
C ASP A 58 -4.80 -6.31 10.02
N ARG A 59 -5.39 -6.77 8.90
CA ARG A 59 -4.59 -7.29 7.79
C ARG A 59 -3.76 -6.20 7.13
N HIS A 60 -4.30 -5.00 6.92
CA HIS A 60 -3.52 -3.87 6.40
C HIS A 60 -2.34 -3.52 7.32
N VAL A 61 -2.57 -3.48 8.64
CA VAL A 61 -1.51 -3.23 9.63
C VAL A 61 -0.39 -4.28 9.51
N ALA A 62 -0.76 -5.57 9.43
CA ALA A 62 0.22 -6.66 9.34
C ALA A 62 1.09 -6.55 8.07
N GLU A 63 0.48 -6.31 6.91
CA GLU A 63 1.21 -6.18 5.64
C GLU A 63 2.18 -4.99 5.66
N ILE A 64 1.77 -3.86 6.25
CA ILE A 64 2.63 -2.67 6.40
C ILE A 64 3.80 -2.98 7.33
N ARG A 65 3.57 -3.66 8.46
CA ARG A 65 4.65 -4.06 9.38
C ARG A 65 5.66 -4.99 8.72
N ASP A 66 5.18 -5.97 7.96
CA ASP A 66 6.04 -6.92 7.26
C ASP A 66 6.91 -6.18 6.22
N PHE A 67 6.34 -5.21 5.51
CA PHE A 67 7.10 -4.34 4.60
C PHE A 67 8.16 -3.51 5.34
N LEU A 68 7.78 -2.78 6.39
CA LEU A 68 8.70 -1.93 7.15
C LEU A 68 9.85 -2.74 7.78
N ALA A 69 9.59 -3.97 8.23
CA ALA A 69 10.61 -4.85 8.81
C ALA A 69 11.63 -5.35 7.77
N ALA A 70 11.27 -5.37 6.49
CA ALA A 70 12.13 -5.79 5.40
C ALA A 70 12.91 -4.63 4.76
N VAL A 71 12.47 -3.39 4.96
CA VAL A 71 13.14 -2.19 4.43
C VAL A 71 14.47 -1.96 5.15
N ASP A 72 15.52 -1.68 4.38
CA ASP A 72 16.80 -1.18 4.90
C ASP A 72 16.60 0.24 5.44
N PRO A 73 16.82 0.49 6.74
CA PRO A 73 16.60 1.81 7.34
C PRO A 73 17.58 2.88 6.84
N ALA A 74 18.73 2.51 6.27
CA ALA A 74 19.69 3.47 5.71
C ALA A 74 19.25 4.01 4.35
N THR A 75 18.46 3.23 3.59
CA THR A 75 18.08 3.58 2.21
C THR A 75 16.58 3.81 2.02
N GLY A 76 15.74 3.22 2.88
CA GLY A 76 14.29 3.25 2.77
C GLY A 76 13.74 2.37 1.64
N TYR A 77 14.51 1.39 1.18
CA TYR A 77 14.13 0.41 0.17
C TYR A 77 14.26 -1.03 0.70
N LEU A 78 13.55 -1.97 0.07
CA LEU A 78 13.73 -3.42 0.25
C LEU A 78 15.05 -3.91 -0.34
#